data_AF-A0A0A7GJ16-F1
#
_entry.id   AF-A0A0A7GJ16-F1
#
_cell.length_a   1.000
_cell.length_b   1.000
_cell.length_c   1.000
_cell.angle_alpha   90.00
_cell.angle_beta   90.00
_cell.angle_gamma   90.00
#
_symmetry.space_group_name_H-M   'P 1'
#
loop_
_entity.id
_entity.type
_entity.pdbx_description
1 polymer ?
#
loop_
_entity_poly.entity_id
_entity_poly.type
_entity_poly.pdbx_seq_one_letter_code
_entity_poly.pdbx_strand_id
1 'polypeptide(L)'
;MNKKSVLLVSLLLFLTVMGIKVNLNSEKESGSKFSNHDFFESNWTENTLRLIRASRTVDGGYAGFNTKPELYSTYYFVMISDFIGLEPLYRQETVEHLERELEKFDTSKNTLEDLYYISKSLYYLDKARSYEHRNKIMGLLSSYQVESGGFANAVGGVPTGFANLAASELMGLYQIPSEKFYEYMYSKYLNDSYMRDLFHLEEVIVSLHNIGVDVKRLPNIDQRKDYLNEVKKEILSLKELKKSGNLAYVLAYLNVASILNESPGIPDEVIRYIISQQNRDGGFGFDFSPVSNEFGTYAALKIIVESGYEIPNREKIAKLVTLHELPTGGYTPIVRGLAAAKYTYYAVSILKDLNESYDKSVETFFEHRFWEAVEDLKSGRYNFDFYPSIAGLTLLGKAVERDVVIDACMPYVEMFASGELDNLQVFYECMTALKLVNTTLKGDTRDKIIYRIYGFERDGYFCMEKDCNIVEAQKETMEFIEVLKYLNTEPKNKESLVEWLKSQQNSDGGFGLDNKSNILSTYFVVKSLKILGETPENPDGVLEFLERCKRKVGGFSFTAEDEKPTIITTYYGVKTARLIEGGVT
;
A
#
# COMPACT_ATOMS: atom_id res chain seq x y z
N MET A 1 -46.48 -8.96 58.34
CA MET A 1 -46.65 -9.01 56.87
C MET A 1 -45.85 -7.89 56.24
N ASN A 2 -44.79 -8.23 55.49
CA ASN A 2 -43.91 -7.26 54.82
C ASN A 2 -43.57 -7.78 53.41
N LYS A 3 -43.70 -6.92 52.40
CA LYS A 3 -43.77 -7.23 50.95
C LYS A 3 -42.41 -7.58 50.29
N LYS A 4 -41.45 -8.17 51.01
CA LYS A 4 -40.13 -8.57 50.45
C LYS A 4 -39.82 -10.07 50.46
N SER A 5 -40.70 -10.91 51.01
CA SER A 5 -40.44 -12.35 51.15
C SER A 5 -41.13 -13.23 50.09
N VAL A 6 -41.91 -12.64 49.17
CA VAL A 6 -42.64 -13.37 48.11
C VAL A 6 -41.96 -13.25 46.73
N LEU A 7 -41.04 -12.28 46.53
CA LEU A 7 -40.34 -12.13 45.25
C LEU A 7 -39.08 -13.00 45.10
N LEU A 8 -38.52 -13.52 46.20
CA LEU A 8 -37.29 -14.33 46.15
C LEU A 8 -37.56 -15.80 45.78
N VAL A 9 -38.76 -16.31 46.07
CA VAL A 9 -39.13 -17.71 45.82
C VAL A 9 -39.58 -17.93 44.36
N SER A 10 -39.94 -16.85 43.64
CA SER A 10 -40.29 -16.92 42.22
C SER A 10 -39.10 -16.78 41.26
N LEU A 11 -37.95 -16.26 41.72
CA LEU A 11 -36.75 -16.08 40.89
C LEU A 11 -35.81 -17.31 40.92
N LEU A 12 -35.88 -18.11 42.00
CA LEU A 12 -35.06 -19.32 42.19
C LEU A 12 -35.61 -20.57 41.47
N LEU A 13 -36.85 -20.53 40.99
CA LEU A 13 -37.46 -21.61 40.20
C LEU A 13 -37.28 -21.45 38.67
N PHE A 14 -36.66 -20.35 38.22
CA PHE A 14 -36.41 -20.10 36.79
C PHE A 14 -34.97 -20.44 36.33
N LEU A 15 -34.05 -20.72 37.25
CA LEU A 15 -32.65 -21.06 36.92
C LEU A 15 -32.33 -22.56 36.96
N THR A 16 -33.31 -23.41 37.27
CA THR A 16 -33.15 -24.87 37.32
C THR A 16 -33.50 -25.60 36.00
N VAL A 17 -33.80 -24.89 34.89
CA VAL A 17 -34.23 -25.51 33.61
C VAL A 17 -33.21 -25.40 32.46
N MET A 18 -32.06 -24.74 32.61
CA MET A 18 -30.97 -24.87 31.62
C MET A 18 -29.58 -25.02 32.27
N GLY A 19 -29.41 -26.13 33.00
CA GLY A 19 -28.30 -27.05 32.74
C GLY A 19 -26.84 -26.64 32.97
N ILE A 20 -26.52 -25.70 33.86
CA ILE A 20 -25.13 -25.48 34.29
C ILE A 20 -24.80 -26.43 35.44
N LYS A 21 -23.95 -27.44 35.18
CA LYS A 21 -23.26 -28.20 36.22
C LYS A 21 -22.00 -27.43 36.61
N VAL A 22 -21.98 -26.91 37.83
CA VAL A 22 -20.73 -26.59 38.53
C VAL A 22 -20.08 -27.92 38.90
N ASN A 23 -18.79 -28.09 38.59
CA ASN A 23 -17.96 -28.99 39.35
C ASN A 23 -16.59 -28.35 39.61
N LEU A 24 -16.26 -28.32 40.90
CA LEU A 24 -15.01 -27.88 41.48
C LEU A 24 -13.96 -28.95 41.22
N ASN A 25 -12.83 -28.58 40.64
CA ASN A 25 -11.55 -29.25 40.87
C ASN A 25 -10.40 -28.25 40.69
N SER A 26 -9.45 -28.38 41.61
CA SER A 26 -8.26 -27.57 41.80
C SER A 26 -7.28 -27.70 40.64
N GLU A 27 -7.01 -26.61 39.92
CA GLU A 27 -5.80 -26.43 39.13
C GLU A 27 -5.28 -25.00 39.30
N LYS A 28 -3.96 -24.87 39.33
CA LYS A 28 -3.19 -23.66 39.65
C LYS A 28 -3.63 -22.49 38.77
N GLU A 29 -3.89 -21.35 39.41
CA GLU A 29 -4.06 -20.06 38.74
C GLU A 29 -2.78 -19.70 37.98
N SER A 30 -2.78 -19.93 36.67
CA SER A 30 -2.04 -19.10 35.70
C SER A 30 -3.09 -18.24 35.00
N GLY A 31 -3.46 -17.12 35.63
CA GLY A 31 -4.37 -16.16 35.01
C GLY A 31 -3.70 -15.50 33.82
N SER A 32 -4.08 -15.88 32.60
CA SER A 32 -3.74 -15.10 31.40
C SER A 32 -4.56 -13.80 31.44
N LYS A 33 -3.88 -12.67 31.24
CA LYS A 33 -4.49 -11.34 31.32
C LYS A 33 -5.40 -10.99 30.13
N PHE A 34 -5.59 -11.90 29.18
CA PHE A 34 -6.20 -11.60 27.87
C PHE A 34 -7.59 -12.22 27.62
N SER A 35 -8.26 -12.77 28.63
CA SER A 35 -9.60 -13.37 28.45
C SER A 35 -10.72 -12.31 28.29
N ASN A 36 -10.87 -11.78 27.07
CA ASN A 36 -12.04 -11.13 26.44
C ASN A 36 -11.74 -9.87 25.60
N HIS A 37 -10.48 -9.55 25.32
CA HIS A 37 -10.15 -8.52 24.34
C HIS A 37 -9.89 -9.17 22.98
N ASP A 38 -10.63 -8.78 21.93
CA ASP A 38 -10.26 -9.11 20.55
C ASP A 38 -8.90 -8.47 20.28
N PHE A 39 -7.87 -9.30 20.07
CA PHE A 39 -6.52 -8.81 19.81
C PHE A 39 -6.50 -7.88 18.59
N PHE A 40 -7.41 -8.05 17.63
CA PHE A 40 -7.50 -7.20 16.44
C PHE A 40 -8.52 -6.06 16.63
N GLU A 41 -8.14 -5.03 17.39
CA GLU A 41 -8.95 -3.83 17.61
C GLU A 41 -9.51 -3.23 16.30
N SER A 42 -10.71 -2.64 16.36
CA SER A 42 -11.46 -2.20 15.18
C SER A 42 -10.72 -1.22 14.28
N ASN A 43 -10.01 -0.25 14.86
CA ASN A 43 -9.29 0.78 14.09
C ASN A 43 -8.06 0.21 13.38
N TRP A 44 -7.30 -0.65 14.06
CA TRP A 44 -6.15 -1.32 13.45
C TRP A 44 -6.61 -2.23 12.31
N THR A 45 -7.70 -2.96 12.53
CA THR A 45 -8.30 -3.84 11.51
C THR A 45 -8.71 -3.03 10.28
N GLU A 46 -9.50 -1.97 10.43
CA GLU A 46 -9.94 -1.15 9.27
C GLU A 46 -8.77 -0.56 8.49
N ASN A 47 -7.75 -0.02 9.19
CA ASN A 47 -6.58 0.52 8.53
C ASN A 47 -5.76 -0.57 7.82
N THR A 48 -5.65 -1.77 8.41
CA THR A 48 -5.01 -2.92 7.76
C THR A 48 -5.76 -3.35 6.50
N LEU A 49 -7.09 -3.37 6.55
CA LEU A 49 -7.93 -3.67 5.38
C LEU A 49 -7.76 -2.62 4.29
N ARG A 50 -7.61 -1.34 4.64
CA ARG A 50 -7.30 -0.28 3.66
C ARG A 50 -5.95 -0.50 3.00
N LEU A 51 -4.89 -0.84 3.74
CA LEU A 51 -3.58 -1.16 3.14
C LEU A 51 -3.66 -2.33 2.16
N ILE A 52 -4.37 -3.40 2.53
CA ILE A 52 -4.58 -4.56 1.65
C ILE A 52 -5.36 -4.15 0.40
N ARG A 53 -6.48 -3.44 0.56
CA ARG A 53 -7.32 -3.00 -0.56
C ARG A 53 -6.56 -2.05 -1.50
N ALA A 54 -5.71 -1.17 -0.95
CA ALA A 54 -4.89 -0.23 -1.72
C ALA A 54 -3.75 -0.92 -2.48
N SER A 55 -3.23 -2.06 -1.98
CA SER A 55 -2.15 -2.79 -2.66
C SER A 55 -2.63 -3.68 -3.80
N ARG A 56 -3.94 -3.79 -4.02
CA ARG A 56 -4.54 -4.57 -5.09
C ARG A 56 -4.15 -4.03 -6.47
N THR A 57 -3.74 -4.89 -7.40
CA THR A 57 -3.34 -4.54 -8.77
C THR A 57 -4.48 -4.71 -9.78
N VAL A 58 -4.29 -4.22 -11.02
CA VAL A 58 -5.31 -4.30 -12.08
C VAL A 58 -5.49 -5.71 -12.65
N ASP A 59 -4.47 -6.55 -12.59
CA ASP A 59 -4.50 -7.97 -12.94
C ASP A 59 -5.22 -8.84 -11.88
N GLY A 60 -5.69 -8.23 -10.79
CA GLY A 60 -6.45 -8.88 -9.73
C GLY A 60 -5.61 -9.40 -8.56
N GLY A 61 -4.28 -9.37 -8.66
CA GLY A 61 -3.36 -9.71 -7.58
C GLY A 61 -3.20 -8.61 -6.53
N TYR A 62 -2.22 -8.79 -5.65
CA TYR A 62 -1.78 -7.78 -4.68
C TYR A 62 -0.28 -7.56 -4.74
N ALA A 63 0.13 -6.32 -4.53
CA ALA A 63 1.50 -5.89 -4.32
C ALA A 63 1.83 -5.72 -2.82
N GLY A 64 3.07 -5.33 -2.53
CA GLY A 64 3.46 -4.89 -1.19
C GLY A 64 2.72 -3.63 -0.74
N PHE A 65 2.68 -3.38 0.57
CA PHE A 65 2.06 -2.18 1.12
C PHE A 65 2.84 -0.92 0.76
N ASN A 66 2.12 0.14 0.42
CA ASN A 66 2.64 1.50 0.37
C ASN A 66 2.07 2.27 1.57
N THR A 67 2.96 2.78 2.42
CA THR A 67 2.60 3.48 3.67
C THR A 67 3.27 4.84 3.79
N LYS A 68 3.89 5.32 2.70
CA LYS A 68 4.54 6.63 2.69
C LYS A 68 3.60 7.63 1.99
N PRO A 69 3.26 8.76 2.63
CA PRO A 69 2.59 9.85 1.92
C PRO A 69 3.54 10.47 0.89
N GLU A 70 3.00 10.81 -0.27
CA GLU A 70 3.72 11.53 -1.33
C GLU A 70 3.10 12.92 -1.53
N LEU A 71 3.93 13.95 -1.69
CA LEU A 71 3.47 15.33 -1.82
C LEU A 71 2.59 15.52 -3.07
N TYR A 72 3.00 14.91 -4.19
CA TYR A 72 2.22 14.89 -5.43
C TYR A 72 0.83 14.28 -5.22
N SER A 73 0.75 13.06 -4.70
CA SER A 73 -0.54 12.38 -4.49
C SER A 73 -1.38 13.13 -3.47
N THR A 74 -0.76 13.64 -2.39
CA THR A 74 -1.45 14.44 -1.37
C THR A 74 -2.09 15.67 -1.99
N TYR A 75 -1.35 16.43 -2.80
CA TYR A 75 -1.87 17.60 -3.49
C TYR A 75 -3.08 17.26 -4.37
N TYR A 76 -2.93 16.31 -5.29
CA TYR A 76 -4.03 16.00 -6.21
C TYR A 76 -5.23 15.40 -5.50
N PHE A 77 -5.06 14.58 -4.47
CA PHE A 77 -6.18 14.07 -3.70
C PHE A 77 -6.89 15.14 -2.86
N VAL A 78 -6.16 16.11 -2.31
CA VAL A 78 -6.76 17.29 -1.66
C VAL A 78 -7.59 18.09 -2.67
N MET A 79 -7.05 18.32 -3.87
CA MET A 79 -7.76 19.03 -4.93
C MET A 79 -9.01 18.26 -5.41
N ILE A 80 -8.90 16.94 -5.57
CA ILE A 80 -10.05 16.09 -5.94
C ILE A 80 -11.11 16.13 -4.83
N SER A 81 -10.69 16.09 -3.56
CA SER A 81 -11.59 16.18 -2.40
C SER A 81 -12.39 17.48 -2.41
N ASP A 82 -11.71 18.61 -2.66
CA ASP A 82 -12.35 19.93 -2.82
C ASP A 82 -13.36 19.91 -3.97
N PHE A 83 -12.99 19.40 -5.16
CA PHE A 83 -13.89 19.32 -6.31
C PHE A 83 -15.16 18.50 -6.04
N ILE A 84 -15.04 17.39 -5.33
CA ILE A 84 -16.19 16.50 -5.05
C ILE A 84 -16.92 16.87 -3.76
N GLY A 85 -16.44 17.86 -2.99
CA GLY A 85 -16.98 18.24 -1.69
C GLY A 85 -16.82 17.15 -0.63
N LEU A 86 -15.70 16.43 -0.64
CA LEU A 86 -15.36 15.41 0.35
C LEU A 86 -14.45 16.01 1.42
N GLU A 87 -14.85 15.92 2.69
CA GLU A 87 -13.96 16.26 3.81
C GLU A 87 -12.97 15.10 4.07
N PRO A 88 -11.64 15.34 4.10
CA PRO A 88 -10.66 14.30 4.41
C PRO A 88 -10.85 13.72 5.81
N LEU A 89 -10.68 12.39 5.97
CA LEU A 89 -10.86 11.70 7.25
C LEU A 89 -9.80 12.08 8.28
N TYR A 90 -8.57 12.30 7.82
CA TYR A 90 -7.39 12.62 8.61
C TYR A 90 -6.87 14.00 8.23
N ARG A 91 -7.80 14.96 8.08
CA ARG A 91 -7.48 16.33 7.69
C ARG A 91 -6.44 16.97 8.61
N GLN A 92 -6.61 16.84 9.93
CA GLN A 92 -5.68 17.45 10.89
C GLN A 92 -4.29 16.80 10.79
N GLU A 93 -4.21 15.47 10.74
CA GLU A 93 -2.92 14.79 10.58
C GLU A 93 -2.24 15.14 9.25
N THR A 94 -3.03 15.35 8.19
CA THR A 94 -2.51 15.79 6.89
C THR A 94 -1.94 17.21 6.96
N VAL A 95 -2.64 18.14 7.62
CA VAL A 95 -2.12 19.50 7.86
C VAL A 95 -0.82 19.44 8.66
N GLU A 96 -0.78 18.72 9.77
CA GLU A 96 0.42 18.59 10.59
C GLU A 96 1.58 17.90 9.86
N HIS A 97 1.28 16.92 8.99
CA HIS A 97 2.29 16.29 8.13
C HIS A 97 2.90 17.30 7.16
N LEU A 98 2.08 18.06 6.43
CA LEU A 98 2.53 19.06 5.46
C LEU A 98 3.34 20.18 6.13
N GLU A 99 2.98 20.59 7.33
CA GLU A 99 3.78 21.55 8.10
C GLU A 99 5.14 20.98 8.48
N ARG A 100 5.23 19.72 8.93
CA ARG A 100 6.51 19.07 9.20
C ARG A 100 7.39 18.98 7.95
N GLU A 101 6.79 18.71 6.78
CA GLU A 101 7.51 18.72 5.50
C GLU A 101 8.00 20.13 5.14
N LEU A 102 7.17 21.17 5.36
CA LEU A 102 7.57 22.56 5.17
C LEU A 102 8.67 23.00 6.15
N GLU A 103 8.62 22.52 7.40
CA GLU A 103 9.64 22.77 8.42
C GLU A 103 11.00 22.23 8.02
N LYS A 104 11.03 20.98 7.55
CA LYS A 104 12.23 20.25 7.11
C LYS A 104 12.71 20.62 5.70
N PHE A 105 11.97 21.47 5.00
CA PHE A 105 12.23 21.83 3.61
C PHE A 105 13.65 22.36 3.41
N ASP A 106 14.40 21.72 2.52
CA ASP A 106 15.80 21.98 2.24
C ASP A 106 15.95 22.23 0.73
N THR A 107 16.20 23.48 0.32
CA THR A 107 16.24 23.88 -1.09
C THR A 107 17.38 23.23 -1.88
N SER A 108 18.34 22.59 -1.20
CA SER A 108 19.39 21.78 -1.86
C SER A 108 18.91 20.38 -2.26
N LYS A 109 17.78 19.92 -1.70
CA LYS A 109 17.21 18.58 -1.93
C LYS A 109 15.81 18.62 -2.52
N ASN A 110 15.03 19.64 -2.17
CA ASN A 110 13.64 19.80 -2.57
C ASN A 110 13.52 20.70 -3.80
N THR A 111 12.45 20.49 -4.54
CA THR A 111 12.11 21.21 -5.76
C THR A 111 11.07 22.31 -5.50
N LEU A 112 10.91 23.22 -6.46
CA LEU A 112 9.81 24.19 -6.39
C LEU A 112 8.44 23.49 -6.46
N GLU A 113 8.32 22.35 -7.15
CA GLU A 113 7.09 21.57 -7.16
C GLU A 113 6.72 21.08 -5.76
N ASP A 114 7.70 20.61 -4.98
CA ASP A 114 7.47 20.18 -3.60
C ASP A 114 6.90 21.33 -2.76
N LEU A 115 7.50 22.53 -2.89
CA LEU A 115 7.01 23.73 -2.19
C LEU A 115 5.58 24.07 -2.60
N TYR A 116 5.30 23.98 -3.90
CA TYR A 116 3.97 24.21 -4.47
C TYR A 116 2.94 23.22 -3.93
N TYR A 117 3.22 21.92 -4.00
CA TYR A 117 2.32 20.88 -3.51
C TYR A 117 2.04 21.02 -2.02
N ILE A 118 3.07 21.28 -1.20
CA ILE A 118 2.89 21.52 0.24
C ILE A 118 2.00 22.74 0.48
N SER A 119 2.37 23.88 -0.11
CA SER A 119 1.72 25.17 0.15
C SER A 119 0.28 25.21 -0.33
N LYS A 120 -0.01 24.62 -1.49
CA LYS A 120 -1.38 24.52 -2.02
C LYS A 120 -2.21 23.58 -1.16
N SER A 121 -1.69 22.39 -0.85
CA SER A 121 -2.42 21.43 0.00
C SER A 121 -2.78 22.06 1.35
N LEU A 122 -1.83 22.74 2.00
CA LEU A 122 -2.08 23.47 3.24
C LEU A 122 -3.14 24.56 3.07
N TYR A 123 -3.09 25.34 1.99
CA TYR A 123 -4.07 26.39 1.74
C TYR A 123 -5.51 25.86 1.61
N TYR A 124 -5.69 24.75 0.88
CA TYR A 124 -7.01 24.15 0.70
C TYR A 124 -7.51 23.42 1.96
N LEU A 125 -6.60 22.81 2.72
CA LEU A 125 -6.96 22.12 3.96
C LEU A 125 -7.17 23.08 5.13
N ASP A 126 -6.32 24.09 5.30
CA ASP A 126 -6.41 25.07 6.38
C ASP A 126 -5.81 26.41 5.93
N LYS A 127 -6.65 27.22 5.30
CA LYS A 127 -6.25 28.52 4.76
C LYS A 127 -5.61 29.41 5.82
N ALA A 128 -6.18 29.49 7.02
CA ALA A 128 -5.68 30.39 8.07
C ALA A 128 -4.26 30.00 8.48
N ARG A 129 -4.07 28.71 8.79
CA ARG A 129 -2.78 28.15 9.18
C ARG A 129 -1.74 28.23 8.07
N SER A 130 -2.16 28.04 6.81
CA SER A 130 -1.27 28.21 5.66
C SER A 130 -0.69 29.63 5.55
N TYR A 131 -1.46 30.67 5.87
CA TYR A 131 -0.96 32.06 5.87
C TYR A 131 0.06 32.36 6.96
N GLU A 132 0.08 31.59 8.05
CA GLU A 132 1.12 31.74 9.08
C GLU A 132 2.52 31.43 8.51
N HIS A 133 2.59 30.52 7.53
CA HIS A 133 3.82 30.12 6.85
C HIS A 133 4.21 31.02 5.67
N ARG A 134 3.42 32.06 5.36
CA ARG A 134 3.61 32.95 4.19
C ARG A 134 5.05 33.44 4.04
N ASN A 135 5.65 33.95 5.11
CA ASN A 135 6.99 34.54 5.04
C ASN A 135 8.06 33.48 4.74
N LYS A 136 7.88 32.26 5.27
CA LYS A 136 8.76 31.13 4.97
C LYS A 136 8.62 30.69 3.51
N ILE A 137 7.38 30.53 3.02
CA ILE A 137 7.09 30.19 1.62
C ILE A 137 7.71 31.24 0.68
N MET A 138 7.56 32.53 0.99
CA MET A 138 8.18 33.62 0.22
C MET A 138 9.71 33.52 0.20
N GLY A 139 10.34 33.28 1.35
CA GLY A 139 11.79 33.10 1.44
C GLY A 139 12.29 31.91 0.62
N LEU A 140 11.62 30.76 0.74
CA LEU A 140 11.94 29.56 -0.03
C LEU A 140 11.74 29.78 -1.54
N LEU A 141 10.59 30.34 -1.94
CA LEU A 141 10.27 30.66 -3.33
C LEU A 141 11.36 31.52 -3.96
N SER A 142 11.83 32.56 -3.27
CA SER A 142 12.86 33.47 -3.77
C SER A 142 14.19 32.76 -4.12
N SER A 143 14.50 31.63 -3.50
CA SER A 143 15.72 30.87 -3.78
C SER A 143 15.70 30.15 -5.13
N TYR A 144 14.51 29.89 -5.68
CA TYR A 144 14.31 29.26 -6.99
C TYR A 144 14.24 30.28 -8.14
N GLN A 145 14.19 31.58 -7.82
CA GLN A 145 14.18 32.65 -8.83
C GLN A 145 15.59 32.84 -9.39
N VAL A 146 15.73 32.72 -10.71
CA VAL A 146 17.00 32.97 -11.39
C VAL A 146 17.20 34.46 -11.66
N GLU A 147 18.42 34.86 -12.05
CA GLU A 147 18.76 36.27 -12.31
C GLU A 147 17.83 36.95 -13.33
N SER A 148 17.40 36.23 -14.36
CA SER A 148 16.48 36.74 -15.39
C SER A 148 15.05 37.01 -14.88
N GLY A 149 14.70 36.56 -13.67
CA GLY A 149 13.39 36.78 -13.03
C GLY A 149 12.43 35.58 -13.09
N GLY A 150 12.67 34.61 -13.98
CA GLY A 150 11.93 33.35 -14.04
C GLY A 150 12.29 32.37 -12.91
N PHE A 151 11.58 31.25 -12.82
CA PHE A 151 11.75 30.24 -11.78
C PHE A 151 12.20 28.92 -12.35
N ALA A 152 13.24 28.36 -11.75
CA ALA A 152 13.73 27.01 -12.03
C ALA A 152 13.13 26.01 -11.03
N ASN A 153 13.03 24.74 -11.43
CA ASN A 153 12.52 23.72 -10.52
C ASN A 153 13.52 23.31 -9.43
N ALA A 154 14.82 23.55 -9.67
CA ALA A 154 15.90 23.35 -8.71
C ALA A 154 16.71 24.65 -8.60
N VAL A 155 17.27 24.92 -7.42
CA VAL A 155 18.12 26.10 -7.19
C VAL A 155 19.32 26.06 -8.12
N GLY A 156 19.58 27.18 -8.81
CA GLY A 156 20.66 27.29 -9.82
C GLY A 156 20.35 26.61 -11.15
N GLY A 157 19.15 26.05 -11.34
CA GLY A 157 18.69 25.49 -12.60
C GLY A 157 18.26 26.55 -13.62
N VAL A 158 17.68 26.07 -14.72
CA VAL A 158 17.08 26.92 -15.76
C VAL A 158 15.57 27.07 -15.55
N PRO A 159 14.97 28.21 -15.94
CA PRO A 159 13.53 28.37 -15.82
C PRO A 159 12.74 27.32 -16.59
N THR A 160 11.63 26.85 -16.01
CA THR A 160 10.71 25.90 -16.65
C THR A 160 9.27 26.38 -16.56
N GLY A 161 8.43 25.99 -17.52
CA GLY A 161 7.03 26.43 -17.56
C GLY A 161 6.22 26.03 -16.33
N PHE A 162 6.41 24.79 -15.85
CA PHE A 162 5.77 24.34 -14.62
C PHE A 162 6.22 25.13 -13.39
N ALA A 163 7.54 25.34 -13.23
CA ALA A 163 8.08 26.11 -12.11
C ALA A 163 7.55 27.54 -12.09
N ASN A 164 7.45 28.16 -13.26
CA ASN A 164 6.87 29.49 -13.44
C ASN A 164 5.38 29.53 -13.08
N LEU A 165 4.57 28.59 -13.57
CA LEU A 165 3.15 28.47 -13.21
C LEU A 165 2.97 28.29 -11.70
N ALA A 166 3.71 27.36 -11.10
CA ALA A 166 3.70 27.09 -9.66
C ALA A 166 4.07 28.35 -8.85
N ALA A 167 5.15 29.05 -9.24
CA ALA A 167 5.57 30.30 -8.61
C ALA A 167 4.47 31.37 -8.70
N SER A 168 3.87 31.56 -9.88
CA SER A 168 2.84 32.57 -10.10
C SER A 168 1.61 32.34 -9.23
N GLU A 169 1.18 31.09 -9.07
CA GLU A 169 0.06 30.74 -8.20
C GLU A 169 0.37 31.03 -6.74
N LEU A 170 1.56 30.64 -6.26
CA LEU A 170 1.98 30.97 -4.90
C LEU A 170 2.07 32.48 -4.70
N MET A 171 2.58 33.23 -5.68
CA MET A 171 2.63 34.69 -5.60
C MET A 171 1.25 35.31 -5.50
N GLY A 172 0.30 34.88 -6.33
CA GLY A 172 -1.08 35.34 -6.29
C GLY A 172 -1.76 35.00 -4.96
N LEU A 173 -1.68 33.74 -4.54
CA LEU A 173 -2.31 33.24 -3.31
C LEU A 173 -1.80 33.96 -2.05
N TYR A 174 -0.49 34.15 -1.98
CA TYR A 174 0.17 34.75 -0.82
C TYR A 174 0.49 36.23 -0.99
N GLN A 175 0.07 36.88 -2.08
CA GLN A 175 0.36 38.28 -2.38
C GLN A 175 1.88 38.59 -2.25
N ILE A 176 2.72 37.75 -2.85
CA ILE A 176 4.18 37.91 -2.83
C ILE A 176 4.59 38.90 -3.95
N PRO A 177 5.54 39.83 -3.70
CA PRO A 177 6.04 40.73 -4.74
C PRO A 177 6.57 39.98 -5.96
N SER A 178 6.20 40.47 -7.15
CA SER A 178 6.37 39.74 -8.41
C SER A 178 7.00 40.58 -9.52
N GLU A 179 7.67 41.70 -9.21
CA GLU A 179 8.13 42.68 -10.22
C GLU A 179 9.11 42.05 -11.23
N LYS A 180 10.15 41.38 -10.75
CA LYS A 180 11.11 40.67 -11.63
C LYS A 180 10.45 39.56 -12.44
N PHE A 181 9.49 38.86 -11.84
CA PHE A 181 8.78 37.78 -12.50
C PHE A 181 7.82 38.30 -13.58
N TYR A 182 7.16 39.43 -13.32
CA TYR A 182 6.36 40.15 -14.30
C TYR A 182 7.20 40.57 -15.49
N GLU A 183 8.38 41.18 -15.28
CA GLU A 183 9.28 41.56 -16.38
C GLU A 183 9.69 40.35 -17.22
N TYR A 184 10.05 39.24 -16.56
CA TYR A 184 10.37 37.99 -17.23
C TYR A 184 9.19 37.48 -18.07
N MET A 185 8.00 37.35 -17.49
CA MET A 185 6.81 36.85 -18.18
C MET A 185 6.35 37.76 -19.31
N TYR A 186 6.43 39.07 -19.11
CA TYR A 186 6.10 40.04 -20.13
C TYR A 186 7.10 39.97 -21.30
N SER A 187 8.38 39.71 -21.05
CA SER A 187 9.35 39.48 -22.13
C SER A 187 9.02 38.25 -22.97
N LYS A 188 8.50 37.18 -22.36
CA LYS A 188 8.02 35.97 -23.05
C LYS A 188 6.75 36.26 -23.85
N TYR A 189 5.82 37.02 -23.26
CA TYR A 189 4.59 37.45 -23.91
C TYR A 189 4.84 38.18 -25.23
N LEU A 190 5.89 39.01 -25.30
CA LEU A 190 6.26 39.76 -26.50
C LEU A 190 6.93 38.91 -27.59
N ASN A 191 7.36 37.68 -27.29
CA ASN A 191 7.99 36.79 -28.25
C ASN A 191 6.93 35.95 -28.99
N ASP A 192 6.55 36.39 -30.19
CA ASP A 192 5.54 35.71 -31.02
C ASP A 192 5.85 34.24 -31.32
N SER A 193 7.13 33.90 -31.52
CA SER A 193 7.52 32.52 -31.77
C SER A 193 7.38 31.65 -30.53
N TYR A 194 7.61 32.21 -29.34
CA TYR A 194 7.45 31.50 -28.07
C TYR A 194 5.97 31.23 -27.76
N MET A 195 5.12 32.24 -28.02
CA MET A 195 3.68 32.19 -27.77
C MET A 195 2.90 31.32 -28.77
N ARG A 196 3.57 30.76 -29.79
CA ARG A 196 3.03 29.81 -30.78
C ARG A 196 3.16 28.35 -30.33
N ASP A 197 3.10 28.11 -29.02
CA ASP A 197 2.97 26.80 -28.38
C ASP A 197 1.93 26.92 -27.25
N LEU A 198 1.03 25.93 -27.12
CA LEU A 198 -0.08 26.01 -26.16
C LEU A 198 0.40 26.04 -24.71
N PHE A 199 1.41 25.24 -24.35
CA PHE A 199 1.90 25.21 -22.97
C PHE A 199 2.68 26.48 -22.62
N HIS A 200 3.42 27.05 -23.57
CA HIS A 200 4.03 28.37 -23.38
C HIS A 200 2.98 29.49 -23.29
N LEU A 201 1.93 29.43 -24.11
CA LEU A 201 0.81 30.37 -24.03
C LEU A 201 0.12 30.28 -22.66
N GLU A 202 -0.16 29.06 -22.18
CA GLU A 202 -0.69 28.79 -20.85
C GLU A 202 0.23 29.37 -19.77
N GLU A 203 1.50 28.96 -19.78
CA GLU A 203 2.52 29.43 -18.84
C GLU A 203 2.44 30.95 -18.67
N VAL A 204 2.50 31.69 -19.77
CA VAL A 204 2.59 33.15 -19.75
C VAL A 204 1.26 33.79 -19.36
N ILE A 205 0.15 33.41 -20.00
CA ILE A 205 -1.16 34.04 -19.75
C ILE A 205 -1.64 33.76 -18.34
N VAL A 206 -1.54 32.51 -17.88
CA VAL A 206 -1.93 32.12 -16.52
C VAL A 206 -1.01 32.77 -15.50
N SER A 207 0.31 32.80 -15.72
CA SER A 207 1.23 33.43 -14.77
C SER A 207 0.98 34.93 -14.61
N LEU A 208 0.78 35.65 -15.71
CA LEU A 208 0.47 37.09 -15.66
C LEU A 208 -0.88 37.34 -14.97
N HIS A 209 -1.89 36.52 -15.24
CA HIS A 209 -3.18 36.61 -14.58
C HIS A 209 -3.09 36.38 -13.07
N ASN A 210 -2.37 35.33 -12.65
CA ASN A 210 -2.22 34.96 -11.23
C ASN A 210 -1.56 36.06 -10.40
N ILE A 211 -0.62 36.83 -10.99
CA ILE A 211 0.02 37.98 -10.33
C ILE A 211 -0.76 39.29 -10.48
N GLY A 212 -2.00 39.24 -10.98
CA GLY A 212 -2.93 40.37 -11.00
C GLY A 212 -2.90 41.24 -12.26
N VAL A 213 -2.26 40.80 -13.35
CA VAL A 213 -2.27 41.53 -14.63
C VAL A 213 -3.61 41.33 -15.34
N ASP A 214 -4.22 42.42 -15.80
CA ASP A 214 -5.36 42.35 -16.71
C ASP A 214 -4.89 41.97 -18.13
N VAL A 215 -4.69 40.67 -18.35
CA VAL A 215 -4.15 40.12 -19.60
C VAL A 215 -4.98 40.49 -20.83
N LYS A 216 -6.26 40.83 -20.66
CA LYS A 216 -7.18 41.21 -21.74
C LYS A 216 -6.83 42.57 -22.36
N ARG A 217 -6.03 43.38 -21.67
CA ARG A 217 -5.58 44.71 -22.12
C ARG A 217 -4.16 44.72 -22.67
N LEU A 218 -3.50 43.56 -22.71
CA LEU A 218 -2.15 43.46 -23.24
C LEU A 218 -2.13 43.66 -24.76
N PRO A 219 -1.03 44.22 -25.32
CA PRO A 219 -0.90 44.39 -26.77
C PRO A 219 -0.94 43.02 -27.48
N ASN A 220 -1.41 42.99 -28.72
CA ASN A 220 -1.50 41.76 -29.54
C ASN A 220 -2.38 40.64 -28.95
N ILE A 221 -3.26 40.94 -27.99
CA ILE A 221 -4.13 39.92 -27.37
C ILE A 221 -5.04 39.23 -28.39
N ASP A 222 -5.51 39.95 -29.42
CA ASP A 222 -6.33 39.39 -30.50
C ASP A 222 -5.57 38.31 -31.27
N GLN A 223 -4.27 38.50 -31.53
CA GLN A 223 -3.42 37.49 -32.16
C GLN A 223 -3.28 36.23 -31.29
N ARG A 224 -3.25 36.39 -29.96
CA ARG A 224 -3.20 35.24 -29.02
C ARG A 224 -4.53 34.49 -29.00
N LYS A 225 -5.65 35.20 -29.09
CA LYS A 225 -6.99 34.62 -29.24
C LYS A 225 -7.15 33.88 -30.57
N ASP A 226 -6.62 34.44 -31.66
CA ASP A 226 -6.62 33.78 -32.97
C ASP A 226 -5.86 32.46 -32.93
N TYR A 227 -4.65 32.45 -32.35
CA TYR A 227 -3.88 31.21 -32.16
C TYR A 227 -4.62 30.19 -31.27
N LEU A 228 -5.22 30.63 -30.16
CA LEU A 228 -6.02 29.76 -29.30
C LEU A 228 -7.21 29.12 -30.06
N ASN A 229 -7.84 29.88 -30.95
CA ASN A 229 -8.92 29.39 -31.82
C ASN A 229 -8.42 28.44 -32.93
N GLU A 230 -7.18 28.58 -33.40
CA GLU A 230 -6.52 27.60 -34.28
C GLU A 230 -6.33 26.28 -33.53
N VAL A 231 -5.69 26.32 -32.36
CA VAL A 231 -5.44 25.16 -31.49
C VAL A 231 -6.74 24.44 -31.12
N LYS A 232 -7.80 25.20 -30.80
CA LYS A 232 -9.15 24.66 -30.49
C LYS A 232 -9.61 23.63 -31.53
N LYS A 233 -9.41 23.92 -32.82
CA LYS A 233 -9.86 23.05 -33.93
C LYS A 233 -9.04 21.77 -34.01
N GLU A 234 -7.79 21.81 -33.57
CA GLU A 234 -6.86 20.68 -33.62
C GLU A 234 -7.08 19.74 -32.43
N ILE A 235 -7.10 20.27 -31.21
CA ILE A 235 -7.04 19.46 -29.98
C ILE A 235 -8.43 19.08 -29.44
N LEU A 236 -9.47 19.87 -29.69
CA LEU A 236 -10.82 19.59 -29.17
C LEU A 236 -11.70 18.81 -30.14
N SER A 237 -11.10 18.11 -31.11
CA SER A 237 -11.83 17.14 -31.92
C SER A 237 -11.86 15.79 -31.21
N LEU A 238 -13.00 15.10 -31.25
CA LEU A 238 -13.12 13.75 -30.69
C LEU A 238 -12.09 12.78 -31.30
N LYS A 239 -11.75 12.98 -32.58
CA LYS A 239 -10.75 12.18 -33.30
C LYS A 239 -9.36 12.33 -32.66
N GLU A 240 -8.91 13.55 -32.41
CA GLU A 240 -7.58 13.77 -31.85
C GLU A 240 -7.51 13.38 -30.37
N LEU A 241 -8.57 13.63 -29.60
CA LEU A 241 -8.62 13.18 -28.21
C LEU A 241 -8.57 11.65 -28.09
N LYS A 242 -9.29 10.91 -28.94
CA LYS A 242 -9.22 9.44 -29.00
C LYS A 242 -7.83 8.91 -29.36
N LYS A 243 -7.07 9.68 -30.14
CA LYS A 243 -5.75 9.30 -30.61
C LYS A 243 -4.66 9.62 -29.58
N SER A 244 -4.74 10.77 -28.93
CA SER A 244 -3.71 11.25 -28.01
C SER A 244 -3.97 10.86 -26.56
N GLY A 245 -5.24 10.84 -26.12
CA GLY A 245 -5.62 10.69 -24.72
C GLY A 245 -5.25 11.87 -23.82
N ASN A 246 -4.58 12.88 -24.35
CA ASN A 246 -3.80 13.82 -23.55
C ASN A 246 -4.69 14.92 -22.94
N LEU A 247 -5.16 14.68 -21.73
CA LEU A 247 -5.97 15.63 -20.96
C LEU A 247 -5.22 16.92 -20.59
N ALA A 248 -3.88 16.91 -20.59
CA ALA A 248 -3.09 18.10 -20.26
C ALA A 248 -3.26 19.21 -21.31
N TYR A 249 -3.34 18.87 -22.60
CA TYR A 249 -3.61 19.87 -23.67
C TYR A 249 -5.01 20.47 -23.55
N VAL A 250 -6.02 19.64 -23.25
CA VAL A 250 -7.40 20.11 -23.07
C VAL A 250 -7.47 21.05 -21.86
N LEU A 251 -6.79 20.69 -20.77
CA LEU A 251 -6.71 21.52 -19.58
C LEU A 251 -5.98 22.85 -19.83
N ALA A 252 -4.86 22.83 -20.55
CA ALA A 252 -4.10 24.03 -20.90
C ALA A 252 -4.94 25.01 -21.72
N TYR A 253 -5.64 24.51 -22.75
CA TYR A 253 -6.59 25.32 -23.52
C TYR A 253 -7.69 25.91 -22.64
N LEU A 254 -8.28 25.11 -21.76
CA LEU A 254 -9.37 25.54 -20.89
C LEU A 254 -8.93 26.65 -19.93
N ASN A 255 -7.73 26.51 -19.33
CA ASN A 255 -7.14 27.51 -18.46
C ASN A 255 -6.97 28.86 -19.18
N VAL A 256 -6.41 28.85 -20.41
CA VAL A 256 -6.23 30.07 -21.20
C VAL A 256 -7.56 30.67 -21.65
N ALA A 257 -8.46 29.84 -22.20
CA ALA A 257 -9.75 30.30 -22.72
C ALA A 257 -10.60 30.97 -21.63
N SER A 258 -10.64 30.38 -20.44
CA SER A 258 -11.34 30.93 -19.27
C SER A 258 -10.81 32.31 -18.91
N ILE A 259 -9.50 32.49 -18.81
CA ILE A 259 -8.87 33.78 -18.48
C ILE A 259 -9.16 34.83 -19.56
N LEU A 260 -9.16 34.46 -20.83
CA LEU A 260 -9.41 35.38 -21.95
C LEU A 260 -10.89 35.69 -22.18
N ASN A 261 -11.81 35.14 -21.37
CA ASN A 261 -13.27 35.15 -21.58
C ASN A 261 -13.69 34.64 -22.97
N GLU A 262 -12.91 33.75 -23.57
CA GLU A 262 -13.34 33.03 -24.76
C GLU A 262 -14.27 31.90 -24.33
N SER A 263 -15.35 31.64 -25.08
CA SER A 263 -16.24 30.53 -24.73
C SER A 263 -15.45 29.21 -24.76
N PRO A 264 -15.22 28.55 -23.60
CA PRO A 264 -14.35 27.39 -23.53
C PRO A 264 -14.85 26.30 -24.47
N GLY A 265 -16.18 26.18 -24.59
CA GLY A 265 -16.88 25.48 -25.67
C GLY A 265 -16.20 24.19 -26.10
N ILE A 266 -15.81 23.37 -25.12
CA ILE A 266 -15.35 22.01 -25.40
C ILE A 266 -16.58 21.28 -25.94
N PRO A 267 -16.50 20.64 -27.11
CA PRO A 267 -17.68 19.98 -27.68
C PRO A 267 -18.27 18.94 -26.74
N ASP A 268 -19.59 18.89 -26.64
CA ASP A 268 -20.31 17.94 -25.77
C ASP A 268 -19.88 16.48 -25.98
N GLU A 269 -19.59 16.11 -27.23
CA GLU A 269 -19.11 14.77 -27.58
C GLU A 269 -17.74 14.43 -26.97
N VAL A 270 -16.87 15.44 -26.81
CA VAL A 270 -15.56 15.31 -26.18
C VAL A 270 -15.73 15.10 -24.68
N ILE A 271 -16.58 15.90 -24.03
CA ILE A 271 -16.86 15.74 -22.59
C ILE A 271 -17.51 14.39 -22.28
N ARG A 272 -18.52 13.98 -23.07
CA ARG A 272 -19.14 12.66 -22.94
C ARG A 272 -18.15 11.52 -23.15
N TYR A 273 -17.19 11.70 -24.06
CA TYR A 273 -16.13 10.72 -24.25
C TYR A 273 -15.19 10.65 -23.05
N ILE A 274 -14.74 11.78 -22.49
CA ILE A 274 -13.92 11.80 -21.27
C ILE A 274 -14.66 11.08 -20.13
N ILE A 275 -15.94 11.40 -19.90
CA ILE A 275 -16.78 10.73 -18.89
C ILE A 275 -16.83 9.21 -19.12
N SER A 276 -16.90 8.77 -20.38
CA SER A 276 -16.92 7.35 -20.72
C SER A 276 -15.58 6.63 -20.52
N GLN A 277 -14.49 7.34 -20.24
CA GLN A 277 -13.17 6.76 -19.93
C GLN A 277 -12.94 6.56 -18.42
N GLN A 278 -13.96 6.76 -17.57
CA GLN A 278 -13.81 6.52 -16.13
C GLN A 278 -13.54 5.04 -15.85
N ASN A 279 -12.49 4.76 -15.07
CA ASN A 279 -12.09 3.41 -14.72
C ASN A 279 -13.04 2.80 -13.67
N ARG A 280 -12.94 1.47 -13.48
CA ARG A 280 -13.82 0.72 -12.56
C ARG A 280 -13.79 1.25 -11.12
N ASP A 281 -12.63 1.75 -10.69
CA ASP A 281 -12.39 2.34 -9.37
C ASP A 281 -12.92 3.78 -9.22
N GLY A 282 -13.42 4.38 -10.30
CA GLY A 282 -13.94 5.75 -10.33
C GLY A 282 -12.91 6.80 -10.74
N GLY A 283 -11.62 6.47 -10.77
CA GLY A 283 -10.59 7.39 -11.23
C GLY A 283 -10.51 7.49 -12.76
N PHE A 284 -9.58 8.31 -13.24
CA PHE A 284 -9.22 8.40 -14.65
C PHE A 284 -7.71 8.19 -14.81
N GLY A 285 -7.33 7.49 -15.87
CA GLY A 285 -5.94 7.35 -16.27
C GLY A 285 -5.44 8.56 -17.05
N PHE A 286 -4.13 8.79 -16.98
CA PHE A 286 -3.43 9.63 -17.93
C PHE A 286 -3.48 8.92 -19.29
N ASP A 287 -3.72 9.68 -20.35
CA ASP A 287 -3.95 9.15 -21.70
C ASP A 287 -5.03 8.06 -21.79
N PHE A 288 -6.06 8.14 -20.93
CA PHE A 288 -7.12 7.13 -20.78
C PHE A 288 -6.62 5.71 -20.51
N SER A 289 -5.48 5.61 -19.81
CA SER A 289 -4.99 4.35 -19.27
C SER A 289 -6.08 3.64 -18.44
N PRO A 290 -6.19 2.29 -18.54
CA PRO A 290 -7.07 1.50 -17.69
C PRO A 290 -6.64 1.50 -16.21
N VAL A 291 -5.50 2.14 -15.90
CA VAL A 291 -5.01 2.39 -14.55
C VAL A 291 -5.21 3.88 -14.23
N SER A 292 -5.97 4.14 -13.18
CA SER A 292 -6.18 5.50 -12.68
C SER A 292 -4.89 6.10 -12.12
N ASN A 293 -4.76 7.42 -12.19
CA ASN A 293 -3.80 8.19 -11.41
C ASN A 293 -4.40 9.53 -10.98
N GLU A 294 -3.71 10.20 -10.07
CA GLU A 294 -4.20 11.37 -9.34
C GLU A 294 -4.35 12.56 -10.29
N PHE A 295 -3.36 12.84 -11.13
CA PHE A 295 -3.44 13.92 -12.12
C PHE A 295 -4.50 13.65 -13.19
N GLY A 296 -4.55 12.44 -13.75
CA GLY A 296 -5.56 12.06 -14.74
C GLY A 296 -6.99 12.23 -14.18
N THR A 297 -7.19 11.80 -12.93
CA THR A 297 -8.46 11.96 -12.21
C THR A 297 -8.80 13.43 -11.99
N TYR A 298 -7.86 14.22 -11.47
CA TYR A 298 -8.04 15.67 -11.28
C TYR A 298 -8.34 16.39 -12.59
N ALA A 299 -7.56 16.14 -13.64
CA ALA A 299 -7.68 16.80 -14.94
C ALA A 299 -9.05 16.51 -15.58
N ALA A 300 -9.48 15.24 -15.59
CA ALA A 300 -10.78 14.87 -16.10
C ALA A 300 -11.91 15.57 -15.35
N LEU A 301 -11.86 15.59 -14.01
CA LEU A 301 -12.87 16.26 -13.18
C LEU A 301 -12.92 17.76 -13.41
N LYS A 302 -11.76 18.42 -13.45
CA LYS A 302 -11.69 19.86 -13.73
C LYS A 302 -12.30 20.20 -15.08
N ILE A 303 -11.95 19.45 -16.13
CA ILE A 303 -12.50 19.64 -17.48
C ILE A 303 -14.02 19.45 -17.49
N ILE A 304 -14.53 18.39 -16.87
CA ILE A 304 -15.97 18.07 -16.79
C ILE A 304 -16.73 19.20 -16.08
N VAL A 305 -16.28 19.60 -14.89
CA VAL A 305 -16.98 20.56 -14.03
C VAL A 305 -16.95 21.97 -14.64
N GLU A 306 -15.80 22.43 -15.13
CA GLU A 306 -15.69 23.76 -15.77
C GLU A 306 -16.44 23.82 -17.11
N SER A 307 -16.71 22.68 -17.74
CA SER A 307 -17.60 22.58 -18.90
C SER A 307 -19.08 22.52 -18.54
N GLY A 308 -19.44 22.59 -17.25
CA GLY A 308 -20.81 22.62 -16.76
C GLY A 308 -21.47 21.24 -16.60
N TYR A 309 -20.68 20.15 -16.62
CA TYR A 309 -21.18 18.79 -16.44
C TYR A 309 -21.07 18.33 -14.99
N GLU A 310 -21.95 17.40 -14.59
CA GLU A 310 -21.91 16.79 -13.26
C GLU A 310 -20.77 15.77 -13.11
N ILE A 311 -20.28 15.63 -11.89
CA ILE A 311 -19.19 14.71 -11.52
C ILE A 311 -19.67 13.25 -11.67
N PRO A 312 -19.01 12.43 -12.51
CA PRO A 312 -19.43 11.06 -12.76
C PRO A 312 -19.06 10.13 -11.59
N ASN A 313 -20.01 9.28 -11.17
CA ASN A 313 -19.80 8.28 -10.12
C ASN A 313 -19.09 8.84 -8.86
N ARG A 314 -19.54 9.99 -8.35
CA ARG A 314 -18.93 10.71 -7.21
C ARG A 314 -18.60 9.80 -6.02
N GLU A 315 -19.47 8.84 -5.70
CA GLU A 315 -19.25 7.88 -4.61
C GLU A 315 -18.01 6.99 -4.82
N LYS A 316 -17.75 6.55 -6.06
CA LYS A 316 -16.56 5.75 -6.37
C LYS A 316 -15.29 6.58 -6.26
N ILE A 317 -15.34 7.84 -6.72
CA ILE A 317 -14.22 8.77 -6.57
C ILE A 317 -13.93 8.99 -5.08
N ALA A 318 -14.96 9.23 -4.26
CA ALA A 318 -14.79 9.37 -2.82
C ALA A 318 -14.15 8.12 -2.18
N LYS A 319 -14.60 6.92 -2.56
CA LYS A 319 -13.98 5.66 -2.11
C LYS A 319 -12.51 5.54 -2.54
N LEU A 320 -12.18 5.95 -3.77
CA LEU A 320 -10.79 5.97 -4.25
C LEU A 320 -9.93 6.93 -3.42
N VAL A 321 -10.39 8.16 -3.20
CA VAL A 321 -9.68 9.14 -2.36
C VAL A 321 -9.46 8.60 -0.94
N THR A 322 -10.53 8.14 -0.29
CA THR A 322 -10.46 7.58 1.06
C THR A 322 -9.54 6.37 1.15
N LEU A 323 -9.50 5.51 0.13
CA LEU A 323 -8.64 4.33 0.13
C LEU A 323 -7.14 4.69 0.26
N HIS A 324 -6.73 5.81 -0.34
CA HIS A 324 -5.33 6.22 -0.40
C HIS A 324 -4.89 7.16 0.73
N GLU A 325 -5.83 7.68 1.52
CA GLU A 325 -5.55 8.56 2.66
C GLU A 325 -4.89 7.79 3.82
N LEU A 326 -3.90 8.39 4.50
CA LEU A 326 -3.19 7.76 5.61
C LEU A 326 -3.61 8.30 6.99
N PRO A 327 -3.78 7.44 8.01
CA PRO A 327 -4.00 7.85 9.41
C PRO A 327 -2.90 8.71 10.03
N THR A 328 -1.72 8.75 9.39
CA THR A 328 -0.57 9.58 9.77
C THR A 328 -0.54 10.91 9.04
N GLY A 329 -1.52 11.17 8.17
CA GLY A 329 -1.59 12.34 7.30
C GLY A 329 -1.04 12.07 5.89
N GLY A 330 -1.59 12.80 4.92
CA GLY A 330 -1.22 12.70 3.51
C GLY A 330 -1.84 11.49 2.81
N TYR A 331 -1.47 11.31 1.55
CA TYR A 331 -2.00 10.27 0.68
C TYR A 331 -0.88 9.46 0.03
N THR A 332 -1.12 8.16 -0.10
CA THR A 332 -0.31 7.24 -0.90
C THR A 332 -0.64 7.38 -2.39
N PRO A 333 0.29 7.05 -3.30
CA PRO A 333 -0.01 7.05 -4.71
C PRO A 333 -1.02 5.97 -5.12
N ILE A 334 -1.77 6.23 -6.20
CA ILE A 334 -2.64 5.23 -6.84
C ILE A 334 -1.82 4.14 -7.52
N VAL A 335 -0.63 4.47 -8.03
CA VAL A 335 0.20 3.52 -8.77
C VAL A 335 0.52 2.32 -7.90
N ARG A 336 0.07 1.16 -8.37
CA ARG A 336 0.20 -0.12 -7.68
C ARG A 336 1.57 -0.73 -8.04
N GLY A 337 2.27 -1.27 -7.04
CA GLY A 337 3.46 -2.09 -7.29
C GLY A 337 3.13 -3.32 -8.14
N LEU A 338 4.15 -4.06 -8.58
CA LEU A 338 3.92 -5.33 -9.28
C LEU A 338 3.28 -6.35 -8.33
N ALA A 339 2.23 -7.01 -8.79
CA ALA A 339 1.67 -8.13 -8.05
C ALA A 339 2.59 -9.34 -8.08
N ALA A 340 2.51 -10.14 -7.02
CA ALA A 340 3.16 -11.43 -6.92
C ALA A 340 2.20 -12.44 -6.29
N ALA A 341 2.34 -13.73 -6.66
CA ALA A 341 1.52 -14.78 -6.04
C ALA A 341 1.74 -14.82 -4.53
N LYS A 342 2.98 -14.60 -4.06
CA LYS A 342 3.33 -14.50 -2.64
C LYS A 342 2.52 -13.42 -1.89
N TYR A 343 2.51 -12.19 -2.40
CA TYR A 343 1.77 -11.08 -1.76
C TYR A 343 0.26 -11.27 -1.84
N THR A 344 -0.23 -11.81 -2.96
CA THR A 344 -1.64 -12.15 -3.15
C THR A 344 -2.09 -13.21 -2.14
N TYR A 345 -1.29 -14.26 -1.94
CA TYR A 345 -1.57 -15.30 -0.94
C TYR A 345 -1.63 -14.71 0.47
N TYR A 346 -0.66 -13.87 0.84
CA TYR A 346 -0.66 -13.21 2.15
C TYR A 346 -1.87 -12.29 2.34
N ALA A 347 -2.21 -11.46 1.34
CA ALA A 347 -3.40 -10.61 1.38
C ALA A 347 -4.67 -11.43 1.64
N VAL A 348 -4.91 -12.46 0.82
CA VAL A 348 -6.11 -13.30 0.93
C VAL A 348 -6.15 -14.07 2.25
N SER A 349 -5.00 -14.54 2.74
CA SER A 349 -4.92 -15.23 4.02
C SER A 349 -5.25 -14.31 5.20
N ILE A 350 -4.70 -13.09 5.21
CA ILE A 350 -5.03 -12.09 6.23
C ILE A 350 -6.52 -11.74 6.18
N LEU A 351 -7.08 -11.50 4.99
CA LEU A 351 -8.51 -11.21 4.84
C LEU A 351 -9.37 -12.34 5.43
N LYS A 352 -9.04 -13.60 5.16
CA LYS A 352 -9.74 -14.74 5.76
C LYS A 352 -9.59 -14.79 7.28
N ASP A 353 -8.40 -14.59 7.81
CA ASP A 353 -8.15 -14.58 9.26
C ASP A 353 -8.88 -13.43 9.97
N LEU A 354 -9.12 -12.32 9.27
CA LEU A 354 -9.90 -11.17 9.76
C LEU A 354 -11.39 -11.26 9.40
N ASN A 355 -11.87 -12.40 8.88
CA ASN A 355 -13.25 -12.64 8.48
C ASN A 355 -13.80 -11.64 7.43
N GLU A 356 -12.94 -11.26 6.48
CA GLU A 356 -13.20 -10.29 5.44
C GLU A 356 -13.21 -10.91 4.04
N SER A 357 -13.94 -10.25 3.14
CA SER A 357 -14.09 -10.72 1.76
C SER A 357 -12.93 -10.27 0.86
N TYR A 358 -12.68 -11.05 -0.20
CA TYR A 358 -11.76 -10.71 -1.28
C TYR A 358 -12.48 -10.81 -2.63
N ASP A 359 -12.01 -10.06 -3.63
CA ASP A 359 -12.55 -10.14 -4.99
C ASP A 359 -12.16 -11.48 -5.64
N LYS A 360 -13.08 -12.09 -6.38
CA LYS A 360 -12.90 -13.39 -7.03
C LYS A 360 -11.83 -13.41 -8.11
N SER A 361 -11.42 -12.26 -8.66
CA SER A 361 -10.37 -12.21 -9.68
C SER A 361 -9.02 -12.75 -9.19
N VAL A 362 -8.80 -12.85 -7.87
CA VAL A 362 -7.58 -13.47 -7.30
C VAL A 362 -7.44 -14.92 -7.73
N GLU A 363 -8.55 -15.62 -8.01
CA GLU A 363 -8.55 -16.98 -8.55
C GLU A 363 -7.86 -17.01 -9.91
N THR A 364 -8.36 -16.22 -10.86
CA THR A 364 -7.77 -16.10 -12.20
C THR A 364 -6.32 -15.64 -12.15
N PHE A 365 -5.98 -14.75 -11.21
CA PHE A 365 -4.59 -14.35 -10.99
C PHE A 365 -3.71 -15.54 -10.59
N PHE A 366 -4.10 -16.33 -9.58
CA PHE A 366 -3.32 -17.50 -9.19
C PHE A 366 -3.25 -18.57 -10.28
N GLU A 367 -4.33 -18.82 -11.02
CA GLU A 367 -4.32 -19.76 -12.15
C GLU A 367 -3.30 -19.33 -13.21
N HIS A 368 -3.28 -18.05 -13.58
CA HIS A 368 -2.30 -17.52 -14.53
C HIS A 368 -0.86 -17.68 -14.03
N ARG A 369 -0.58 -17.24 -12.80
CA ARG A 369 0.77 -17.35 -12.20
C ARG A 369 1.22 -18.80 -12.03
N PHE A 370 0.30 -19.71 -11.72
CA PHE A 370 0.58 -21.14 -11.66
C PHE A 370 1.08 -21.68 -13.00
N TRP A 371 0.36 -21.41 -14.09
CA TRP A 371 0.75 -21.91 -15.42
C TRP A 371 2.04 -21.28 -15.95
N GLU A 372 2.25 -19.98 -15.73
CA GLU A 372 3.54 -19.32 -16.04
C GLU A 372 4.69 -20.01 -15.29
N ALA A 373 4.50 -20.31 -14.01
CA ALA A 373 5.52 -20.95 -13.20
C ALA A 373 5.79 -22.41 -13.63
N VAL A 374 4.78 -23.15 -14.10
CA VAL A 374 4.94 -24.49 -14.69
C VAL A 374 5.81 -24.44 -15.95
N GLU A 375 5.60 -23.45 -16.82
CA GLU A 375 6.41 -23.28 -18.03
C GLU A 375 7.88 -22.98 -17.70
N ASP A 376 8.12 -22.11 -16.72
CA ASP A 376 9.48 -21.82 -16.24
C ASP A 376 10.16 -23.08 -15.70
N LEU A 377 9.45 -23.89 -14.90
CA LEU A 377 9.99 -25.13 -14.33
C LEU A 377 10.33 -26.15 -15.42
N LYS A 378 9.49 -26.30 -16.44
CA LYS A 378 9.77 -27.14 -17.62
C LYS A 378 11.00 -26.66 -18.40
N SER A 379 11.30 -25.37 -18.35
CA SER A 379 12.51 -24.78 -18.94
C SER A 379 13.77 -24.88 -18.05
N GLY A 380 13.65 -25.49 -16.87
CA GLY A 380 14.73 -25.65 -15.90
C GLY A 380 14.93 -24.43 -14.98
N ARG A 381 13.98 -23.50 -14.94
CA ARG A 381 14.04 -22.30 -14.07
C ARG A 381 13.04 -22.44 -12.93
N TYR A 382 13.51 -22.35 -11.69
CA TYR A 382 12.60 -22.32 -10.55
C TYR A 382 11.88 -20.96 -10.48
N ASN A 383 10.55 -20.98 -10.43
CA ASN A 383 9.73 -19.78 -10.31
C ASN A 383 9.08 -19.73 -8.91
N PHE A 384 9.42 -18.72 -8.12
CA PHE A 384 8.96 -18.55 -6.73
C PHE A 384 7.47 -18.19 -6.60
N ASP A 385 6.76 -17.95 -7.70
CA ASP A 385 5.30 -17.85 -7.69
C ASP A 385 4.61 -19.21 -7.79
N PHE A 386 5.35 -20.29 -8.06
CA PHE A 386 4.79 -21.65 -8.17
C PHE A 386 4.06 -22.07 -6.88
N TYR A 387 4.79 -22.17 -5.76
CA TYR A 387 4.21 -22.59 -4.48
C TYR A 387 3.11 -21.64 -3.98
N PRO A 388 3.30 -20.31 -3.95
CA PRO A 388 2.25 -19.39 -3.52
C PRO A 388 0.98 -19.45 -4.37
N SER A 389 1.08 -19.77 -5.66
CA SER A 389 -0.10 -19.96 -6.52
C SER A 389 -0.89 -21.22 -6.12
N ILE A 390 -0.21 -22.33 -5.83
CA ILE A 390 -0.84 -23.57 -5.34
C ILE A 390 -1.48 -23.34 -3.97
N ALA A 391 -0.75 -22.68 -3.06
CA ALA A 391 -1.24 -22.34 -1.73
C ALA A 391 -2.45 -21.40 -1.81
N GLY A 392 -2.42 -20.41 -2.72
CA GLY A 392 -3.53 -19.53 -3.04
C GLY A 392 -4.76 -20.29 -3.50
N LEU A 393 -4.64 -21.10 -4.56
CA LEU A 393 -5.76 -21.89 -5.09
C LEU A 393 -6.34 -22.85 -4.05
N THR A 394 -5.49 -23.53 -3.28
CA THR A 394 -5.93 -24.43 -2.21
C THR A 394 -6.67 -23.64 -1.11
N LEU A 395 -6.15 -22.47 -0.72
CA LEU A 395 -6.82 -21.59 0.23
C LEU A 395 -8.21 -21.19 -0.27
N LEU A 396 -8.39 -20.99 -1.58
CA LEU A 396 -9.68 -20.69 -2.22
C LEU A 396 -10.60 -21.90 -2.38
N GLY A 397 -10.17 -23.11 -1.99
CA GLY A 397 -10.91 -24.35 -2.19
C GLY A 397 -10.93 -24.82 -3.65
N LYS A 398 -9.94 -24.40 -4.44
CA LYS A 398 -9.79 -24.78 -5.85
C LYS A 398 -8.86 -25.96 -5.98
N ALA A 399 -9.22 -26.88 -6.87
CA ALA A 399 -8.39 -28.03 -7.19
C ALA A 399 -7.20 -27.57 -8.05
N VAL A 400 -6.02 -28.12 -7.76
CA VAL A 400 -4.80 -27.94 -8.55
C VAL A 400 -4.46 -29.28 -9.20
N GLU A 401 -3.93 -29.25 -10.42
CA GLU A 401 -3.56 -30.45 -11.16
C GLU A 401 -2.41 -31.20 -10.47
N ARG A 402 -2.78 -32.25 -9.74
CA ARG A 402 -1.88 -33.04 -8.89
C ARG A 402 -0.64 -33.53 -9.63
N ASP A 403 -0.81 -34.10 -10.81
CA ASP A 403 0.31 -34.70 -11.55
C ASP A 403 1.28 -33.63 -12.07
N VAL A 404 0.77 -32.46 -12.48
CA VAL A 404 1.61 -31.31 -12.86
C VAL A 404 2.46 -30.83 -11.68
N VAL A 405 1.88 -30.76 -10.48
CA VAL A 405 2.62 -30.39 -9.27
C VAL A 405 3.68 -31.43 -8.92
N ILE A 406 3.37 -32.71 -9.04
CA ILE A 406 4.32 -33.81 -8.79
C ILE A 406 5.49 -33.72 -9.77
N ASP A 407 5.22 -33.63 -11.07
CA ASP A 407 6.25 -33.58 -12.11
C ASP A 407 7.18 -32.38 -11.93
N ALA A 408 6.64 -31.25 -11.47
CA ALA A 408 7.40 -30.03 -11.20
C ALA A 408 8.24 -30.11 -9.91
N CYS A 409 7.72 -30.71 -8.83
CA CYS A 409 8.37 -30.70 -7.51
C CYS A 409 9.32 -31.87 -7.28
N MET A 410 8.98 -33.07 -7.76
CA MET A 410 9.72 -34.29 -7.44
C MET A 410 11.21 -34.22 -7.81
N PRO A 411 11.63 -33.65 -8.95
CA PRO A 411 13.07 -33.53 -9.27
C PRO A 411 13.86 -32.78 -8.19
N TYR A 412 13.32 -31.66 -7.68
CA TYR A 412 13.99 -30.89 -6.63
C TYR A 412 14.00 -31.62 -5.28
N VAL A 413 12.95 -32.38 -4.98
CA VAL A 413 12.87 -33.23 -3.78
C VAL A 413 13.88 -34.37 -3.85
N GLU A 414 14.05 -34.98 -5.01
CA GLU A 414 15.03 -36.05 -5.25
C GLU A 414 16.48 -35.54 -5.24
N MET A 415 16.74 -34.37 -5.86
CA MET A 415 18.05 -33.70 -5.78
C MET A 415 18.40 -33.33 -4.33
N PHE A 416 17.41 -32.88 -3.54
CA PHE A 416 17.65 -32.69 -2.11
C PHE A 416 17.88 -34.04 -1.41
N ALA A 417 17.18 -35.10 -1.76
CA ALA A 417 17.42 -36.42 -1.17
C ALA A 417 18.84 -36.96 -1.48
N SER A 418 19.39 -36.68 -2.67
CA SER A 418 20.71 -37.17 -3.11
C SER A 418 21.89 -36.30 -2.67
N GLY A 419 21.65 -35.07 -2.21
CA GLY A 419 22.72 -34.11 -1.88
C GLY A 419 23.11 -33.17 -3.03
N GLU A 420 22.39 -33.20 -4.15
CA GLU A 420 22.64 -32.36 -5.33
C GLU A 420 22.05 -30.95 -5.22
N LEU A 421 21.12 -30.72 -4.28
CA LEU A 421 20.50 -29.43 -4.03
C LEU A 421 20.67 -29.00 -2.56
N ASP A 422 21.26 -27.82 -2.33
CA ASP A 422 21.40 -27.20 -1.00
C ASP A 422 20.45 -26.00 -0.77
N ASN A 423 19.57 -25.69 -1.73
CA ASN A 423 18.61 -24.61 -1.56
C ASN A 423 17.40 -25.08 -0.75
N LEU A 424 17.40 -24.81 0.55
CA LEU A 424 16.32 -25.21 1.47
C LEU A 424 14.96 -24.61 1.09
N GLN A 425 14.93 -23.35 0.66
CA GLN A 425 13.67 -22.67 0.29
C GLN A 425 12.96 -23.43 -0.84
N VAL A 426 13.70 -23.78 -1.90
CA VAL A 426 13.17 -24.54 -3.05
C VAL A 426 12.68 -25.91 -2.62
N PHE A 427 13.47 -26.63 -1.81
CA PHE A 427 13.07 -27.94 -1.28
C PHE A 427 11.79 -27.85 -0.44
N TYR A 428 11.74 -26.91 0.50
CA TYR A 428 10.62 -26.73 1.41
C TYR A 428 9.34 -26.33 0.68
N GLU A 429 9.42 -25.41 -0.29
CA GLU A 429 8.28 -25.02 -1.13
C GLU A 429 7.76 -26.22 -1.95
N CYS A 430 8.64 -27.03 -2.53
CA CYS A 430 8.26 -28.25 -3.24
C CYS A 430 7.60 -29.29 -2.32
N MET A 431 8.18 -29.54 -1.14
CA MET A 431 7.60 -30.44 -0.14
C MET A 431 6.21 -29.98 0.29
N THR A 432 6.03 -28.68 0.48
CA THR A 432 4.74 -28.11 0.90
C THR A 432 3.72 -28.17 -0.24
N ALA A 433 4.11 -27.90 -1.49
CA ALA A 433 3.26 -28.06 -2.66
C ALA A 433 2.76 -29.51 -2.81
N LEU A 434 3.66 -30.50 -2.68
CA LEU A 434 3.30 -31.93 -2.71
C LEU A 434 2.30 -32.29 -1.60
N LYS A 435 2.47 -31.74 -0.40
CA LYS A 435 1.53 -31.90 0.72
C LYS A 435 0.15 -31.34 0.37
N LEU A 436 0.07 -30.15 -0.23
CA LEU A 436 -1.20 -29.50 -0.59
C LEU A 436 -1.99 -30.30 -1.64
N VAL A 437 -1.32 -31.04 -2.52
CA VAL A 437 -1.97 -31.94 -3.49
C VAL A 437 -2.11 -33.39 -3.00
N ASN A 438 -2.04 -33.61 -1.67
CA ASN A 438 -2.21 -34.90 -1.01
C ASN A 438 -1.30 -36.00 -1.57
N THR A 439 -0.04 -35.67 -1.86
CA THR A 439 0.97 -36.67 -2.18
C THR A 439 1.52 -37.30 -0.90
N THR A 440 2.03 -38.53 -0.99
CA THR A 440 2.72 -39.18 0.12
C THR A 440 4.04 -39.71 -0.40
N LEU A 441 5.15 -39.24 0.15
CA LEU A 441 6.47 -39.76 -0.17
C LEU A 441 6.69 -41.09 0.56
N LYS A 442 7.22 -42.08 -0.16
CA LYS A 442 7.46 -43.44 0.34
C LYS A 442 8.80 -43.97 -0.17
N GLY A 443 9.31 -45.02 0.50
CA GLY A 443 10.50 -45.74 0.07
C GLY A 443 11.79 -44.93 0.20
N ASP A 444 12.74 -45.24 -0.68
CA ASP A 444 14.13 -44.75 -0.62
C ASP A 444 14.25 -43.22 -0.56
N THR A 445 13.48 -42.48 -1.38
CA THR A 445 13.49 -41.01 -1.39
C THR A 445 13.09 -40.44 -0.03
N ARG A 446 12.04 -40.99 0.60
CA ARG A 446 11.59 -40.57 1.94
C ARG A 446 12.72 -40.78 2.96
N ASP A 447 13.33 -41.95 2.96
CA ASP A 447 14.31 -42.31 3.98
C ASP A 447 15.62 -41.52 3.81
N LYS A 448 16.01 -41.22 2.57
CA LYS A 448 17.13 -40.31 2.25
C LYS A 448 16.90 -38.88 2.73
N ILE A 449 15.69 -38.35 2.52
CA ILE A 449 15.33 -37.01 3.02
C ILE A 449 15.44 -36.98 4.55
N ILE A 450 14.85 -37.96 5.24
CA ILE A 450 14.91 -38.04 6.71
C ILE A 450 16.36 -38.13 7.18
N TYR A 451 17.15 -39.02 6.57
CA TYR A 451 18.58 -39.17 6.90
C TYR A 451 19.34 -37.85 6.73
N ARG A 452 19.07 -37.13 5.65
CA ARG A 452 19.72 -35.84 5.35
C ARG A 452 19.31 -34.76 6.36
N ILE A 453 18.01 -34.61 6.63
CA ILE A 453 17.50 -33.66 7.64
C ILE A 453 18.14 -33.91 9.00
N TYR A 454 18.23 -35.17 9.42
CA TYR A 454 18.89 -35.56 10.65
C TYR A 454 20.40 -35.33 10.69
N GLY A 455 21.04 -35.10 9.54
CA GLY A 455 22.44 -34.66 9.46
C GLY A 455 22.62 -33.17 9.76
N PHE A 456 21.53 -32.38 9.68
CA PHE A 456 21.50 -30.95 9.98
C PHE A 456 21.06 -30.64 11.41
N GLU A 457 20.66 -31.65 12.20
CA GLU A 457 20.30 -31.48 13.61
C GLU A 457 21.55 -31.29 14.48
N ARG A 458 21.59 -30.21 15.26
CA ARG A 458 22.71 -29.85 16.15
C ARG A 458 22.20 -29.27 17.45
N ASP A 459 22.68 -29.77 18.59
CA ASP A 459 22.49 -29.17 19.92
C ASP A 459 21.09 -28.55 20.18
N GLY A 460 20.02 -29.21 19.72
CA GLY A 460 18.64 -28.75 19.88
C GLY A 460 18.10 -27.78 18.81
N TYR A 461 18.66 -27.74 17.61
CA TYR A 461 18.08 -27.00 16.46
C TYR A 461 18.48 -27.66 15.13
N PHE A 462 17.89 -27.23 14.02
CA PHE A 462 18.36 -27.59 12.69
C PHE A 462 19.06 -26.44 12.01
N CYS A 463 20.16 -26.76 11.32
CA CYS A 463 20.88 -25.81 10.51
C CYS A 463 21.71 -26.51 9.42
N MET A 464 21.55 -26.05 8.18
CA MET A 464 22.28 -26.55 7.01
C MET A 464 23.75 -26.15 7.06
N GLU A 465 24.03 -24.89 7.37
CA GLU A 465 25.38 -24.37 7.51
C GLU A 465 26.01 -24.78 8.84
N LYS A 466 27.35 -24.83 8.90
CA LYS A 466 28.04 -25.12 10.16
C LYS A 466 27.93 -23.95 11.16
N ASP A 467 27.99 -22.73 10.63
CA ASP A 467 27.97 -21.48 11.38
C ASP A 467 26.78 -20.64 10.90
N CYS A 468 25.58 -20.90 11.43
CA CYS A 468 24.40 -20.08 11.13
C CYS A 468 24.08 -19.10 12.24
N ASN A 469 23.47 -17.98 11.84
CA ASN A 469 22.90 -17.07 12.82
C ASN A 469 21.58 -17.62 13.37
N ILE A 470 21.17 -17.08 14.52
CA ILE A 470 19.97 -17.56 15.22
C ILE A 470 18.69 -17.45 14.38
N VAL A 471 18.59 -16.43 13.53
CA VAL A 471 17.38 -16.19 12.71
C VAL A 471 17.26 -17.24 11.61
N GLU A 472 18.39 -17.60 10.99
CA GLU A 472 18.48 -18.73 10.06
C GLU A 472 18.10 -20.03 10.77
N ALA A 473 18.75 -20.36 11.88
CA ALA A 473 18.46 -21.58 12.64
C ALA A 473 16.98 -21.69 13.04
N GLN A 474 16.33 -20.60 13.45
CA GLN A 474 14.90 -20.57 13.77
C GLN A 474 14.03 -20.89 12.55
N LYS A 475 14.33 -20.31 11.39
CA LYS A 475 13.60 -20.55 10.14
C LYS A 475 13.79 -22.00 9.67
N GLU A 476 15.03 -22.46 9.57
CA GLU A 476 15.34 -23.80 9.08
C GLU A 476 14.79 -24.88 10.00
N THR A 477 14.85 -24.66 11.32
CA THR A 477 14.20 -25.51 12.32
C THR A 477 12.71 -25.66 12.02
N MET A 478 11.98 -24.55 11.82
CA MET A 478 10.55 -24.59 11.50
C MET A 478 10.29 -25.37 10.19
N GLU A 479 11.07 -25.13 9.15
CA GLU A 479 10.90 -25.78 7.86
C GLU A 479 11.15 -27.30 7.95
N PHE A 480 12.22 -27.72 8.63
CA PHE A 480 12.54 -29.14 8.78
C PHE A 480 11.56 -29.90 9.66
N ILE A 481 11.09 -29.35 10.77
CA ILE A 481 10.07 -30.06 11.60
C ILE A 481 8.72 -30.16 10.88
N GLU A 482 8.36 -29.20 10.03
CA GLU A 482 7.16 -29.29 9.19
C GLU A 482 7.28 -30.44 8.19
N VAL A 483 8.45 -30.59 7.59
CA VAL A 483 8.76 -31.70 6.69
C VAL A 483 8.74 -33.04 7.44
N LEU A 484 9.42 -33.15 8.59
CA LEU A 484 9.42 -34.38 9.40
C LEU A 484 7.99 -34.79 9.81
N LYS A 485 7.16 -33.83 10.23
CA LYS A 485 5.74 -34.07 10.54
C LYS A 485 4.96 -34.57 9.33
N TYR A 486 5.17 -33.97 8.15
CA TYR A 486 4.55 -34.45 6.91
C TYR A 486 5.01 -35.87 6.52
N LEU A 487 6.27 -36.22 6.82
CA LEU A 487 6.82 -37.56 6.63
C LEU A 487 6.43 -38.56 7.74
N ASN A 488 5.56 -38.16 8.67
CA ASN A 488 5.12 -38.92 9.84
C ASN A 488 6.30 -39.42 10.70
N THR A 489 7.23 -38.52 11.02
CA THR A 489 8.35 -38.77 11.93
C THR A 489 8.60 -37.54 12.82
N GLU A 490 9.51 -37.64 13.78
CA GLU A 490 9.81 -36.59 14.76
C GLU A 490 11.32 -36.29 14.78
N PRO A 491 11.75 -35.11 15.25
CA PRO A 491 13.17 -34.81 15.49
C PRO A 491 13.84 -35.85 16.41
N LYS A 492 15.15 -36.10 16.27
CA LYS A 492 15.83 -37.10 17.11
C LYS A 492 15.84 -36.70 18.58
N ASN A 493 16.06 -35.43 18.87
CA ASN A 493 16.13 -34.89 20.23
C ASN A 493 15.04 -33.83 20.43
N LYS A 494 13.78 -34.27 20.40
CA LYS A 494 12.61 -33.39 20.54
C LYS A 494 12.66 -32.54 21.81
N GLU A 495 13.07 -33.11 22.94
CA GLU A 495 13.13 -32.41 24.22
C GLU A 495 14.17 -31.28 24.17
N SER A 496 15.39 -31.55 23.72
CA SER A 496 16.43 -30.53 23.56
C SER A 496 16.04 -29.43 22.57
N LEU A 497 15.30 -29.80 21.51
CA LEU A 497 14.76 -28.85 20.55
C LEU A 497 13.73 -27.91 21.17
N VAL A 498 12.82 -28.45 22.00
CA VAL A 498 11.83 -27.66 22.73
C VAL A 498 12.50 -26.74 23.75
N GLU A 499 13.48 -27.25 24.50
CA GLU A 499 14.27 -26.45 25.45
C GLU A 499 14.99 -25.30 24.75
N TRP A 500 15.65 -25.57 23.62
CA TRP A 500 16.29 -24.54 22.82
C TRP A 500 15.28 -23.49 22.36
N LEU A 501 14.18 -23.89 21.71
CA LEU A 501 13.14 -22.96 21.22
C LEU A 501 12.60 -22.06 22.33
N LYS A 502 12.29 -22.61 23.51
CA LYS A 502 11.79 -21.84 24.66
C LYS A 502 12.86 -20.89 25.22
N SER A 503 14.12 -21.31 25.26
CA SER A 503 15.23 -20.49 25.77
C SER A 503 15.52 -19.24 24.93
N GLN A 504 15.07 -19.20 23.67
CA GLN A 504 15.26 -18.05 22.77
C GLN A 504 14.29 -16.89 23.02
N GLN A 505 13.34 -17.02 23.94
CA GLN A 505 12.38 -15.95 24.20
C GLN A 505 13.07 -14.78 24.91
N ASN A 506 13.02 -13.61 24.27
CA ASN A 506 13.64 -12.39 24.76
C ASN A 506 12.84 -11.79 25.93
N SER A 507 13.48 -10.88 26.67
CA SER A 507 12.84 -10.21 27.82
C SER A 507 11.60 -9.38 27.45
N ASP A 508 11.51 -9.02 26.17
CA ASP A 508 10.44 -8.22 25.59
C ASP A 508 9.27 -9.09 25.05
N GLY A 509 9.36 -10.41 25.24
CA GLY A 509 8.36 -11.42 24.92
C GLY A 509 8.45 -11.99 23.51
N GLY A 510 9.15 -11.34 22.59
CA GLY A 510 9.35 -11.85 21.23
C GLY A 510 10.57 -12.77 21.09
N PHE A 511 10.93 -13.09 19.85
CA PHE A 511 12.11 -13.88 19.51
C PHE A 511 12.95 -13.15 18.46
N GLY A 512 14.28 -13.28 18.55
CA GLY A 512 15.23 -12.65 17.63
C GLY A 512 16.66 -12.67 18.17
N LEU A 513 17.57 -11.98 17.50
CA LEU A 513 19.00 -11.93 17.86
C LEU A 513 19.29 -10.81 18.86
N ASP A 514 20.21 -11.02 19.80
CA ASP A 514 20.73 -10.01 20.73
C ASP A 514 19.66 -9.18 21.45
N ASN A 515 18.60 -9.85 21.94
CA ASN A 515 17.45 -9.22 22.60
C ASN A 515 16.67 -8.22 21.71
N LYS A 516 16.81 -8.34 20.38
CA LYS A 516 16.05 -7.58 19.39
C LYS A 516 15.07 -8.51 18.68
N SER A 517 13.85 -8.55 19.22
CA SER A 517 12.78 -9.37 18.69
C SER A 517 12.25 -8.85 17.35
N ASN A 518 11.88 -9.78 16.47
CA ASN A 518 11.24 -9.46 15.19
C ASN A 518 10.08 -10.41 14.90
N ILE A 519 9.15 -9.99 14.04
CA ILE A 519 7.94 -10.74 13.70
C ILE A 519 8.24 -12.12 13.08
N LEU A 520 9.25 -12.23 12.22
CA LEU A 520 9.54 -13.47 11.49
C LEU A 520 10.08 -14.54 12.44
N SER A 521 11.12 -14.21 13.20
CA SER A 521 11.68 -15.07 14.25
C SER A 521 10.61 -15.50 15.26
N THR A 522 9.77 -14.57 15.69
CA THR A 522 8.66 -14.84 16.61
C THR A 522 7.68 -15.86 16.01
N TYR A 523 7.27 -15.66 14.76
CA TYR A 523 6.41 -16.63 14.06
C TYR A 523 7.08 -18.00 13.91
N PHE A 524 8.35 -18.06 13.49
CA PHE A 524 9.06 -19.32 13.27
C PHE A 524 9.14 -20.15 14.56
N VAL A 525 9.50 -19.52 15.69
CA VAL A 525 9.59 -20.22 16.98
C VAL A 525 8.21 -20.62 17.50
N VAL A 526 7.22 -19.72 17.47
CA VAL A 526 5.86 -20.01 17.95
C VAL A 526 5.23 -21.14 17.13
N LYS A 527 5.36 -21.10 15.79
CA LYS A 527 4.87 -22.17 14.93
C LYS A 527 5.59 -23.49 15.21
N SER A 528 6.90 -23.45 15.44
CA SER A 528 7.67 -24.64 15.77
C SER A 528 7.21 -25.32 17.04
N LEU A 529 7.04 -24.54 18.11
CA LEU A 529 6.50 -25.04 19.38
C LEU A 529 5.10 -25.64 19.18
N LYS A 530 4.22 -24.95 18.42
CA LYS A 530 2.87 -25.47 18.13
C LYS A 530 2.90 -26.80 17.38
N ILE A 531 3.79 -26.95 16.39
CA ILE A 531 3.95 -28.19 15.62
C ILE A 531 4.31 -29.37 16.53
N LEU A 532 5.16 -29.11 17.53
CA LEU A 532 5.66 -30.05 18.52
C LEU A 532 4.69 -30.31 19.69
N GLY A 533 3.57 -29.58 19.75
CA GLY A 533 2.56 -29.70 20.81
C GLY A 533 2.85 -28.86 22.05
N GLU A 534 3.73 -27.87 21.94
CA GLU A 534 4.23 -27.03 23.02
C GLU A 534 3.77 -25.57 22.87
N THR A 535 4.00 -24.76 23.90
CA THR A 535 3.78 -23.31 23.92
C THR A 535 5.07 -22.56 24.23
N PRO A 536 5.17 -21.24 23.89
CA PRO A 536 6.23 -20.38 24.41
C PRO A 536 6.31 -20.39 25.93
N GLU A 537 7.46 -20.00 26.48
CA GLU A 537 7.67 -19.88 27.93
C GLU A 537 6.75 -18.80 28.53
N ASN A 538 6.59 -17.69 27.82
CA ASN A 538 5.66 -16.61 28.14
C ASN A 538 4.74 -16.30 26.94
N PRO A 539 3.61 -17.00 26.76
CA PRO A 539 2.69 -16.77 25.65
C PRO A 539 2.07 -15.36 25.65
N ASP A 540 1.76 -14.81 26.83
CA ASP A 540 1.22 -13.45 26.97
C ASP A 540 2.26 -12.42 26.50
N GLY A 541 3.54 -12.64 26.80
CA GLY A 541 4.64 -11.80 26.32
C GLY A 541 4.77 -11.76 24.79
N VAL A 542 4.40 -12.85 24.10
CA VAL A 542 4.34 -12.84 22.62
C VAL A 542 3.28 -11.85 22.14
N LEU A 543 2.09 -11.85 22.74
CA LEU A 543 1.03 -10.91 22.38
C LEU A 543 1.43 -9.47 22.71
N GLU A 544 2.09 -9.23 23.85
CA GLU A 544 2.62 -7.91 24.22
C GLU A 544 3.69 -7.41 23.23
N PHE A 545 4.55 -8.30 22.72
CA PHE A 545 5.49 -7.96 21.65
C PHE A 545 4.75 -7.60 20.34
N LEU A 546 3.79 -8.42 19.92
CA LEU A 546 3.01 -8.15 18.71
C LEU A 546 2.25 -6.82 18.81
N GLU A 547 1.70 -6.49 19.98
CA GLU A 547 1.02 -5.22 20.22
C GLU A 547 1.94 -4.03 19.92
N ARG A 548 3.20 -4.09 20.37
CA ARG A 548 4.21 -3.06 20.09
C ARG A 548 4.62 -2.98 18.62
N CYS A 549 4.37 -4.02 17.84
CA CYS A 549 4.63 -4.05 16.39
C CYS A 549 3.44 -3.54 15.55
N LYS A 550 2.24 -3.37 16.11
CA LYS A 550 1.11 -2.79 15.37
C LYS A 550 1.39 -1.34 15.00
N ARG A 551 0.93 -0.91 13.81
CA ARG A 551 1.10 0.47 13.34
C ARG A 551 -0.23 1.19 13.19
N LYS A 552 -0.23 2.51 13.42
CA LYS A 552 -1.42 3.37 13.29
C LYS A 552 -2.01 3.28 11.87
N VAL A 553 -1.14 3.17 10.87
CA VAL A 553 -1.51 2.97 9.45
C VAL A 553 -2.09 1.59 9.16
N GLY A 554 -2.16 0.69 10.14
CA GLY A 554 -2.51 -0.72 9.97
C GLY A 554 -1.27 -1.61 9.84
N GLY A 555 -1.46 -2.93 9.91
CA GLY A 555 -0.40 -3.91 9.75
C GLY A 555 0.58 -4.00 10.92
N PHE A 556 1.57 -4.89 10.76
CA PHE A 556 2.68 -5.08 11.69
C PHE A 556 4.00 -4.68 11.04
N SER A 557 4.87 -3.98 11.76
CA SER A 557 6.26 -3.72 11.38
C SER A 557 7.17 -4.94 11.63
N PHE A 558 8.44 -4.88 11.21
CA PHE A 558 9.38 -6.00 11.40
C PHE A 558 9.86 -6.13 12.85
N THR A 559 10.29 -5.03 13.49
CA THR A 559 10.51 -4.92 14.94
C THR A 559 9.57 -3.90 15.60
N ALA A 560 9.60 -3.80 16.93
CA ALA A 560 8.81 -2.81 17.68
C ALA A 560 9.24 -1.36 17.42
N GLU A 561 10.48 -1.13 16.97
CA GLU A 561 11.07 0.17 16.68
C GLU A 561 10.82 0.64 15.24
N ASP A 562 10.57 -0.29 14.32
CA ASP A 562 10.36 0.02 12.90
C ASP A 562 9.03 0.74 12.67
N GLU A 563 9.01 1.82 11.89
CA GLU A 563 7.78 2.59 11.65
C GLU A 563 6.84 1.94 10.61
N LYS A 564 7.38 1.17 9.67
CA LYS A 564 6.66 0.75 8.45
C LYS A 564 6.21 -0.70 8.53
N PRO A 565 4.91 -0.97 8.33
CA PRO A 565 4.44 -2.34 8.15
C PRO A 565 4.71 -2.83 6.73
N THR A 566 4.77 -4.15 6.57
CA THR A 566 4.75 -4.81 5.26
C THR A 566 3.63 -5.85 5.25
N ILE A 567 3.21 -6.26 4.05
CA ILE A 567 2.23 -7.35 3.94
C ILE A 567 2.76 -8.68 4.52
N ILE A 568 4.08 -8.90 4.44
CA ILE A 568 4.75 -10.10 4.93
C ILE A 568 4.73 -10.14 6.47
N THR A 569 5.21 -9.08 7.11
CA THR A 569 5.19 -8.95 8.57
C THR A 569 3.76 -8.92 9.09
N THR A 570 2.82 -8.33 8.35
CA THR A 570 1.41 -8.37 8.72
C THR A 570 0.84 -9.78 8.69
N TYR A 571 1.13 -10.57 7.65
CA TYR A 571 0.73 -11.96 7.57
C TYR A 571 1.27 -12.77 8.76
N TYR A 572 2.58 -12.69 9.02
CA TYR A 572 3.19 -13.45 10.10
C TYR A 572 2.74 -12.98 11.49
N GLY A 573 2.52 -11.68 11.69
CA GLY A 573 1.96 -11.14 12.93
C GLY A 573 0.56 -11.67 13.21
N VAL A 574 -0.34 -11.62 12.21
CA VAL A 574 -1.71 -12.16 12.32
C VAL A 574 -1.68 -13.67 12.59
N LYS A 575 -0.88 -14.44 11.85
CA LYS A 575 -0.75 -15.89 12.07
C LYS A 575 -0.19 -16.22 13.46
N THR A 576 0.78 -15.46 13.94
CA THR A 576 1.34 -15.66 15.29
C THR A 576 0.29 -15.43 16.37
N ALA A 577 -0.46 -14.33 16.29
CA ALA A 577 -1.56 -14.05 17.23
C ALA A 577 -2.59 -15.20 17.22
N ARG A 578 -3.02 -15.64 16.04
CA ARG A 578 -3.96 -16.77 15.91
C ARG A 578 -3.43 -18.08 16.50
N LEU A 579 -2.14 -18.37 16.34
CA LEU A 579 -1.50 -19.56 16.92
C LEU A 579 -1.50 -19.53 18.45
N ILE A 580 -1.32 -18.34 19.06
CA ILE A 580 -1.33 -18.14 20.52
C ILE A 580 -2.76 -18.17 21.08
N GLU A 581 -3.73 -17.54 20.42
CA GLU A 581 -5.15 -17.52 20.84
C GLU A 581 -5.83 -18.90 20.75
N GLY A 582 -5.15 -19.92 20.21
CA GLY A 582 -5.71 -21.26 20.02
C GLY A 582 -6.57 -21.40 18.76
N GLY A 583 -6.48 -20.43 17.83
CA GLY A 583 -7.11 -20.52 16.52
C GLY A 583 -6.60 -21.73 15.73
N VAL A 584 -7.52 -22.43 15.07
CA VAL A 584 -7.18 -23.48 14.10
C VAL A 584 -6.63 -22.80 12.86
N THR A 585 -5.35 -23.00 12.54
CA THR A 585 -4.71 -22.52 11.30
C THR A 585 -4.94 -23.47 10.13
#